data_AF-A0A7D5QE80-F1
#
_entry.id   AF-A0A7D5QE80-F1
#
_cell.length_a   1.000
_cell.length_b   1.000
_cell.length_c   1.000
_cell.angle_alpha   90.00
_cell.angle_beta   90.00
_cell.angle_gamma   90.00
#
_symmetry.space_group_name_H-M   'P 1'
#
loop_
_entity.id
_entity.type
_entity.pdbx_description
1 polymer ?
#
loop_
_entity_poly.entity_id
_entity_poly.type
_entity_poly.pdbx_seq_one_letter_code
_entity_poly.pdbx_strand_id
1 'polypeptide(L)' 'MALKPNKRQAVLLQERIQEALHNSRLPEGEKAELREFNADLKHYLR' A
#
# COMPACT_ATOMS: atom_id res chain seq x y z
N MET A 1 18.78 8.95 -6.18
CA MET A 1 18.14 7.75 -6.72
C MET A 1 17.08 7.29 -5.74
N ALA A 2 15.80 7.24 -6.12
CA ALA A 2 14.76 6.69 -5.27
C ALA A 2 15.01 5.18 -5.11
N LEU A 3 15.33 4.74 -3.89
CA LEU A 3 15.51 3.33 -3.59
C LEU A 3 14.17 2.62 -3.81
N LYS A 4 14.08 1.82 -4.87
CA LYS A 4 12.93 0.93 -5.06
C LYS A 4 12.88 -0.02 -3.86
N PRO A 5 11.72 -0.16 -3.19
CA PRO A 5 11.61 -1.03 -2.03
C PRO A 5 11.97 -2.46 -2.43
N ASN A 6 12.81 -3.11 -1.62
CA ASN A 6 13.06 -4.54 -1.78
C ASN A 6 11.76 -5.32 -1.44
N LYS A 7 11.65 -6.60 -1.86
CA LYS A 7 10.42 -7.38 -1.68
C LYS A 7 9.92 -7.40 -0.23
N ARG A 8 10.84 -7.45 0.75
CA ARG A 8 10.48 -7.44 2.17
C ARG A 8 9.87 -6.11 2.60
N GLN A 9 10.41 -4.99 2.12
CA GLN A 9 9.86 -3.65 2.36
C GLN A 9 8.49 -3.47 1.69
N ALA A 10 8.31 -4.04 0.50
CA ALA A 10 7.02 -4.02 -0.19
C ALA A 10 5.94 -4.81 0.55
N VAL A 11 6.27 -5.96 1.15
CA VAL A 11 5.34 -6.72 2.02
C VAL A 11 4.96 -5.90 3.27
N LEU A 12 5.94 -5.32 3.98
CA LEU A 12 5.66 -4.47 5.14
C LEU A 12 4.79 -3.27 4.80
N LEU A 13 5.03 -2.66 3.63
CA LEU A 13 4.23 -1.55 3.15
C LEU A 13 2.79 -1.99 2.84
N GLN A 14 2.61 -3.18 2.26
CA GLN A 14 1.30 -3.76 2.00
C GLN A 14 0.49 -3.96 3.30
N GLU A 15 1.11 -4.51 4.35
CA GLU A 15 0.47 -4.71 5.65
C GLU A 15 -0.02 -3.38 6.25
N ARG A 16 0.83 -2.34 6.20
CA ARG A 16 0.47 -0.99 6.69
C ARG A 16 -0.68 -0.35 5.91
N ILE A 17 -0.71 -0.53 4.59
CA ILE A 17 -1.81 -0.02 3.76
C ILE A 17 -3.12 -0.73 4.10
N GLN A 18 -3.07 -2.05 4.32
CA GLN A 18 -4.25 -2.80 4.75
C GLN A 18 -4.74 -2.35 6.12
N GLU A 19 -3.84 -2.16 7.11
CA GLU A 19 -4.18 -1.60 8.42
C GLU A 19 -4.83 -0.21 8.29
N ALA A 20 -4.28 0.65 7.42
CA ALA A 20 -4.80 1.99 7.19
C ALA A 20 -6.19 1.96 6.53
N LEU A 21 -6.40 1.11 5.52
CA LEU A 21 -7.69 0.93 4.86
C LEU A 21 -8.78 0.34 5.78
N HIS A 22 -8.38 -0.50 6.74
CA HIS A 22 -9.29 -1.07 7.74
C HIS A 22 -9.65 -0.06 8.85
N ASN A 23 -8.79 0.91 9.13
CA ASN A 23 -9.12 2.00 10.05
C ASN A 23 -9.96 3.07 9.34
N SER A 24 -11.22 3.21 9.73
CA SER A 24 -12.23 4.11 9.13
C SER A 24 -11.92 5.62 9.21
N ARG A 25 -10.69 6.01 9.56
CA ARG A 25 -10.27 7.40 9.78
C ARG A 25 -9.82 8.11 8.51
N LEU A 26 -9.58 7.39 7.42
CA LEU A 26 -9.15 8.00 6.17
C LEU A 26 -10.33 8.62 5.40
N PRO A 27 -10.16 9.81 4.82
CA PRO A 27 -11.08 10.35 3.82
C PRO A 27 -11.26 9.37 2.65
N GLU A 28 -12.44 9.35 2.02
CA GLU A 28 -12.72 8.44 0.90
C GLU A 28 -11.76 8.60 -0.28
N GLY A 29 -11.28 9.83 -0.55
CA GLY A 29 -10.26 10.08 -1.58
C GLY A 29 -8.93 9.37 -1.29
N GLU A 30 -8.43 9.49 -0.07
CA GLU A 30 -7.19 8.82 0.36
C GLU A 30 -7.33 7.29 0.38
N LYS A 31 -8.52 6.77 0.72
CA LYS A 31 -8.80 5.33 0.61
C LYS A 31 -8.74 4.83 -0.83
N ALA A 32 -9.21 5.62 -1.80
CA ALA A 32 -9.15 5.25 -3.21
C ALA A 32 -7.69 5.15 -3.68
N GLU A 33 -6.88 6.17 -3.39
CA GLU A 33 -5.45 6.19 -3.73
C GLU A 33 -4.69 5.02 -3.08
N LEU A 34 -4.96 4.72 -1.80
CA LEU A 34 -4.34 3.60 -1.10
C LEU A 34 -4.77 2.23 -1.66
N ARG A 35 -6.01 2.11 -2.16
CA ARG A 35 -6.49 0.88 -2.81
C ARG A 35 -5.78 0.65 -4.15
N GLU A 36 -5.63 1.70 -4.96
CA GLU A 36 -4.88 1.64 -6.22
C GLU A 36 -3.42 1.27 -5.94
N PHE A 37 -2.78 1.96 -5.00
CA PHE A 37 -1.40 1.69 -4.64
C PHE A 37 -1.19 0.26 -4.09
N ASN A 38 -2.15 -0.26 -3.31
CA ASN A 38 -2.12 -1.66 -2.84
C ASN A 38 -2.25 -2.66 -4.00
N ALA A 39 -3.03 -2.34 -5.04
CA ALA A 39 -3.14 -3.18 -6.23
C ALA A 39 -1.81 -3.22 -6.99
N ASP A 40 -1.16 -2.08 -7.17
CA ASP A 40 0.17 -1.99 -7.80
C ASP A 40 1.24 -2.75 -7.00
N LEU A 41 1.20 -2.65 -5.68
CA LEU A 41 2.07 -3.41 -4.78
C LEU A 41 1.88 -4.92 -4.91
N LYS A 42 0.64 -5.39 -5.06
CA LYS A 42 0.35 -6.82 -5.33
C LYS A 42 0.94 -7.26 -6.66
N HIS A 43 0.88 -6.43 -7.69
CA HIS A 43 1.50 -6.73 -8.98
C HIS A 43 3.04 -6.78 -8.89
N TYR A 44 3.65 -5.88 -8.14
CA TYR A 44 5.10 -5.84 -7.93
C TYR A 44 5.65 -7.03 -7.13
N LEU A 45 4.85 -7.55 -6.18
CA LEU A 45 5.25 -8.67 -5.33
C LEU A 45 5.10 -10.04 -6.01
N ARG A 46 4.34 -10.13 -7.10
CA ARG A 46 4.10 -11.36 -7.88
C ARG A 46 5.31 -11.72 -8.74
#